data_AF-A0A2G1ZBM4-F1
#
_entry.id   AF-A0A2G1ZBM4-F1
#
_cell.length_a   1.000
_cell.length_b   1.000
_cell.length_c   1.000
_cell.angle_alpha   90.00
_cell.angle_beta   90.00
_cell.angle_gamma   90.00
#
_symmetry.space_group_name_H-M   'P 1'
#
loop_
_entity.id
_entity.type
_entity.pdbx_description
1 polymer ?
#
loop_
_entity_poly.entity_id
_entity_poly.type
_entity_poly.pdbx_seq_one_letter_code
_entity_poly.pdbx_strand_id
1 'polypeptide(L)' 'MQKLINWVDERLPIVEAWNKHLAKYYAPKNFNVWYFFGSLAMLVLVNQLVTGI' A
#
# COMPACT_ATOMS: atom_id res chain seq x y z
N MET A 1 16.59 -8.64 -12.37
CA MET A 1 15.49 -8.27 -11.44
C MET A 1 14.92 -9.45 -10.66
N GLN A 2 14.77 -10.64 -11.24
CA GLN A 2 14.21 -11.81 -10.52
C GLN A 2 15.05 -12.31 -9.32
N LYS A 3 16.38 -12.34 -9.43
CA LYS A 3 17.25 -12.92 -8.38
C LYS A 3 17.22 -12.16 -7.05
N LEU A 4 17.10 -10.84 -7.10
CA LEU A 4 17.08 -9.99 -5.89
C LEU A 4 15.74 -10.11 -5.16
N ILE A 5 14.62 -10.08 -5.89
CA ILE A 5 13.29 -10.28 -5.31
C ILE A 5 13.19 -11.67 -4.69
N ASN A 6 13.63 -12.72 -5.39
CA ASN A 6 13.60 -14.08 -4.85
C ASN A 6 14.45 -14.24 -3.58
N TRP A 7 15.65 -13.65 -3.53
CA TRP A 7 16.50 -13.68 -2.34
C TRP A 7 15.89 -12.94 -1.14
N VAL A 8 15.16 -11.84 -1.39
CA VAL A 8 14.44 -11.14 -0.32
C VAL A 8 13.21 -11.93 0.09
N ASP A 9 12.46 -12.51 -0.85
CA ASP A 9 11.25 -13.30 -0.60
C ASP A 9 11.54 -14.56 0.24
N GLU A 10 12.72 -15.16 0.07
CA GLU A 10 13.21 -16.27 0.92
C GLU A 10 13.42 -15.87 2.39
N ARG A 11 13.66 -14.58 2.69
CA ARG A 11 13.94 -14.07 4.05
C ARG A 11 12.74 -13.40 4.68
N LEU A 12 11.95 -12.71 3.86
CA LEU A 12 10.74 -12.00 4.22
C LEU A 12 9.74 -12.28 3.10
N PRO A 13 8.58 -12.90 3.37
CA PRO A 13 7.63 -13.31 2.34
C PRO A 13 6.86 -12.09 1.78
N ILE A 14 7.55 -11.25 1.00
CA ILE A 14 7.03 -9.99 0.46
C ILE A 14 5.99 -10.28 -0.62
N VAL A 15 6.21 -11.30 -1.46
CA VAL A 15 5.28 -11.67 -2.53
C VAL A 15 3.97 -12.20 -1.94
N GLU A 16 4.06 -13.00 -0.87
CA GLU A 16 2.86 -13.48 -0.16
C GLU A 16 2.13 -12.32 0.52
N ALA A 17 2.84 -11.45 1.24
CA ALA A 17 2.25 -10.29 1.91
C ALA A 17 1.56 -9.34 0.91
N TRP A 18 2.20 -9.08 -0.23
CA TRP A 18 1.63 -8.31 -1.33
C TRP A 18 0.35 -8.94 -1.86
N ASN A 19 0.38 -10.25 -2.12
CA ASN A 19 -0.80 -10.96 -2.59
C ASN A 19 -1.96 -10.94 -1.59
N LYS A 20 -1.64 -11.07 -0.29
CA LYS A 20 -2.63 -11.11 0.79
C LYS A 20 -3.29 -9.76 1.06
N HIS A 21 -2.51 -8.68 1.05
CA HIS A 21 -2.99 -7.37 1.49
C HIS A 21 -3.34 -6.41 0.35
N LEU A 22 -2.79 -6.62 -0.85
CA LEU A 22 -2.94 -5.66 -1.95
C LEU A 22 -3.46 -6.31 -3.23
N ALA A 23 -2.83 -7.38 -3.72
CA ALA A 23 -3.17 -7.92 -5.04
C ALA A 23 -4.49 -8.69 -5.08
N LYS A 24 -4.83 -9.43 -4.01
CA LYS A 24 -6.08 -10.22 -3.94
C LYS A 24 -7.13 -9.58 -3.02
N TYR A 25 -6.86 -8.40 -2.49
CA TYR A 25 -7.81 -7.65 -1.67
C TYR A 25 -8.65 -6.74 -2.57
N TYR A 26 -9.71 -7.31 -3.14
CA TYR A 26 -10.60 -6.57 -4.05
C TYR A 26 -11.41 -5.52 -3.31
N ALA A 27 -11.45 -4.30 -3.88
CA ALA A 27 -12.33 -3.25 -3.39
C ALA A 27 -13.81 -3.60 -3.67
N PRO A 28 -14.75 -3.23 -2.77
CA PRO A 28 -16.18 -3.42 -2.99
C PRO A 28 -16.67 -2.71 -4.26
N LYS A 29 -17.61 -3.31 -4.99
CA LYS A 29 -18.15 -2.74 -6.24
C LYS A 29 -18.95 -1.44 -6.06
N ASN A 30 -19.42 -1.16 -4.84
CA ASN A 30 -20.16 0.04 -4.47
C ASN A 30 -19.26 1.15 -3.89
N PHE A 31 -17.96 1.10 -4.17
CA PHE A 31 -17.02 2.14 -3.76
C PHE A 31 -17.40 3.47 -4.42
N ASN A 32 -17.58 4.51 -3.60
CA ASN A 32 -17.90 5.85 -4.06
C ASN A 32 -16.73 6.81 -3.82
N VAL A 33 -16.85 8.05 -4.31
CA VAL A 33 -15.79 9.05 -4.24
C VAL A 33 -15.40 9.40 -2.79
N TRP A 34 -16.31 9.29 -1.83
CA TRP A 34 -16.04 9.68 -0.43
C TRP A 34 -14.96 8.83 0.25
N TYR A 35 -14.78 7.58 -0.17
CA TYR A 35 -13.75 6.72 0.40
C TYR A 35 -12.31 7.19 0.05
N PHE A 36 -12.13 8.06 -0.94
CA PHE A 36 -10.83 8.67 -1.23
C PHE A 36 -10.39 9.68 -0.16
N PHE A 37 -11.31 10.27 0.61
CA PHE A 37 -10.92 11.25 1.62
C PHE A 37 -10.01 10.65 2.72
N GLY A 38 -10.08 9.34 2.97
CA GLY A 38 -9.15 8.66 3.86
C GLY A 38 -7.70 8.68 3.34
N SER A 39 -7.48 8.41 2.05
CA SER A 39 -6.13 8.47 1.46
C SER A 39 -5.65 9.91 1.28
N LEU A 40 -6.57 10.85 1.00
CA LEU A 40 -6.26 12.28 0.98
C LEU A 40 -5.83 12.78 2.37
N ALA A 41 -6.47 12.33 3.45
CA ALA A 41 -6.06 12.66 4.82
C ALA A 41 -4.65 12.14 5.14
N MET A 42 -4.32 10.92 4.69
CA MET A 42 -2.94 10.39 4.80
C MET A 42 -1.94 11.24 4.02
N LEU A 43 -2.29 11.71 2.82
CA LEU A 43 -1.43 12.59 2.04
C LEU A 43 -1.21 13.94 2.73
N VAL A 44 -2.28 14.53 3.29
CA VAL A 44 -2.18 15.77 4.07
C VAL A 44 -1.31 15.57 5.30
N LEU A 45 -1.45 14.45 6.02
CA LEU A 45 -0.60 14.11 7.17
C LEU A 45 0.87 14.05 6.78
N VAL A 46 1.21 13.37 5.67
CA VAL A 46 2.59 13.33 5.16
C VAL A 46 3.08 14.74 4.82
N ASN A 47 2.24 15.57 4.18
CA ASN A 47 2.58 16.95 3.89
C ASN A 47 2.85 17.76 5.17
N GLN A 48 2.06 17.57 6.22
CA GLN A 48 2.29 18.21 7.53
C GLN A 48 3.63 17.79 8.15
N LEU A 49 4.01 16.51 8.04
CA LEU A 49 5.30 16.04 8.55
C LEU A 49 6.48 16.61 7.74
N VAL A 50 6.36 16.67 6.41
CA VAL A 50 7.46 17.16 5.55
C VAL A 50 7.65 18.67 5.66
N THR A 51 6.56 19.43 5.75
CA THR A 51 6.61 20.91 5.82
C THR A 51 6.70 21.47 7.24
N GLY A 52 6.33 20.67 8.24
CA GLY A 52 6.35 21.04 9.66
C GLY A 52 7.65 20.69 10.39
N ILE A 53 8.55 19.92 9.76
CA ILE A 53 9.95 19.75 10.18
C ILE A 53 10.77 20.89 9.59
#